data_AF-A0A965VVZ8-F1
#
_entry.id   AF-A0A965VVZ8-F1
#
_cell.length_a   1.000
_cell.length_b   1.000
_cell.length_c   1.000
_cell.angle_alpha   90.00
_cell.angle_beta   90.00
_cell.angle_gamma   90.00
#
_symmetry.space_group_name_H-M   'P 1'
#
loop_
_entity.id
_entity.type
_entity.pdbx_description
1 polymer ?
#
loop_
_entity_poly.entity_id
_entity_poly.type
_entity_poly.pdbx_seq_one_letter_code
_entity_poly.pdbx_strand_id
1 'polypeptide(L)'
;QHTHLTPTAGSGASYGTVGSNGSSTAGSVYGASDFHTALYLGSGGGGAGYGGAGGAGGGAISISAASITNAGTITVAGANGGYDRTCWMPWSCMGYAYGGGGSGGTVYLNATGTLSNTGTITTAGGAGASASSGNGGSGRFKLSGSSVNQNGTVTGVSSDAVYSSVVASLNGSSTITSTLYGASTTTTPGSLVTSSAVIAALGSSQRPNFTLTGAGTFTFDSDYVADQGYLDLTIGSGQTVVFNSTVSNLRDIVVNSGGTLTINAAITASSITVNSGSTFNTTSSFTATSLTLDITRTISTAITATNFTVGSNGNITLSNSITATNVTVNGTLIANAAISSLNNLTVNTGGTLTSSAYSRTTASADDYGLSPVAPFQQGNGRLILSMTGAFTNNGTV
;
A
#
# COMPACT_ATOMS: atom_id res chain seq x y z
N GLN A 1 18.99 4.20 -47.21
CA GLN A 1 18.11 4.37 -46.03
C GLN A 1 19.00 4.87 -44.89
N HIS A 2 18.91 6.15 -44.52
CA HIS A 2 19.57 6.66 -43.31
C HIS A 2 18.69 6.27 -42.13
N THR A 3 19.09 5.27 -41.37
CA THR A 3 18.51 4.98 -40.06
C THR A 3 18.87 6.14 -39.12
N HIS A 4 17.88 6.95 -38.77
CA HIS A 4 18.01 7.99 -37.76
C HIS A 4 18.22 7.30 -36.40
N LEU A 5 19.47 7.11 -36.01
CA LEU A 5 19.80 6.62 -34.66
C LEU A 5 19.29 7.65 -33.66
N THR A 6 18.34 7.24 -32.81
CA THR A 6 17.84 8.08 -31.73
C THR A 6 18.99 8.39 -30.76
N PRO A 7 19.13 9.64 -30.29
CA PRO A 7 20.15 9.98 -29.31
C PRO A 7 19.98 9.10 -28.07
N THR A 8 21.07 8.48 -27.63
CA THR A 8 21.07 7.69 -26.40
C THR A 8 21.23 8.63 -25.22
N ALA A 9 20.34 8.51 -24.23
CA ALA A 9 20.38 9.28 -23.00
C ALA A 9 20.47 8.36 -21.78
N GLY A 10 21.41 8.67 -20.90
CA GLY A 10 21.63 7.96 -19.65
C GLY A 10 20.50 8.18 -18.65
N SER A 11 20.23 7.16 -17.84
CA SER A 11 19.28 7.25 -16.73
C SER A 11 19.91 7.90 -15.50
N GLY A 12 19.08 8.49 -14.64
CA GLY A 12 19.52 9.01 -13.36
C GLY A 12 19.87 7.89 -12.38
N ALA A 13 20.86 8.13 -11.54
CA ALA A 13 21.20 7.21 -10.45
C ALA A 13 20.19 7.30 -9.29
N SER A 14 20.13 6.29 -8.43
CA SER A 14 19.16 6.20 -7.32
C SER A 14 19.87 5.88 -6.00
N TYR A 15 19.51 6.49 -4.86
CA TYR A 15 20.05 6.14 -3.52
C TYR A 15 19.06 6.41 -2.36
N GLY A 16 18.60 7.65 -2.18
CA GLY A 16 17.50 8.00 -1.27
C GLY A 16 16.15 8.00 -1.97
N THR A 17 16.11 8.48 -3.21
CA THR A 17 14.97 8.32 -4.13
C THR A 17 15.42 7.67 -5.44
N VAL A 18 14.46 7.24 -6.24
CA VAL A 18 14.72 6.79 -7.61
C VAL A 18 15.09 8.01 -8.47
N GLY A 19 16.14 7.91 -9.28
CA GLY A 19 16.46 8.89 -10.33
C GLY A 19 15.43 8.87 -11.45
N SER A 20 15.38 9.89 -12.30
CA SER A 20 14.45 9.88 -13.44
C SER A 20 15.00 9.06 -14.61
N ASN A 21 14.11 8.55 -15.45
CA ASN A 21 14.48 7.81 -16.65
C ASN A 21 15.10 8.75 -17.69
N GLY A 22 16.06 8.23 -18.45
CA GLY A 22 16.50 8.80 -19.72
C GLY A 22 15.94 7.97 -20.87
N SER A 23 16.80 7.57 -21.81
CA SER A 23 16.48 6.51 -22.79
C SER A 23 16.51 5.10 -22.18
N SER A 24 16.95 4.98 -20.92
CA SER A 24 16.97 3.75 -20.13
C SER A 24 16.24 3.96 -18.79
N THR A 25 15.77 2.86 -18.21
CA THR A 25 15.11 2.86 -16.89
C THR A 25 16.13 3.18 -15.80
N ALA A 26 15.78 4.08 -14.88
CA ALA A 26 16.57 4.34 -13.69
C ALA A 26 16.66 3.10 -12.81
N GLY A 27 17.81 2.91 -12.16
CA GLY A 27 18.00 1.80 -11.22
C GLY A 27 17.12 1.93 -9.99
N SER A 28 16.91 0.82 -9.27
CA SER A 28 16.23 0.85 -7.97
C SER A 28 17.03 1.63 -6.93
N VAL A 29 16.33 2.16 -5.92
CA VAL A 29 16.95 2.71 -4.71
C VAL A 29 17.83 1.63 -4.07
N TYR A 30 19.08 1.96 -3.71
CA TYR A 30 19.98 1.06 -2.98
C TYR A 30 20.39 1.64 -1.62
N GLY A 31 21.06 0.83 -0.81
CA GLY A 31 21.47 1.18 0.54
C GLY A 31 20.38 0.89 1.57
N ALA A 32 20.75 0.16 2.63
CA ALA A 32 19.85 -0.20 3.70
C ALA A 32 19.54 1.00 4.62
N SER A 33 18.62 0.79 5.56
CA SER A 33 18.20 1.82 6.53
C SER A 33 19.29 2.19 7.56
N ASP A 34 20.38 1.43 7.60
CA ASP A 34 21.57 1.61 8.43
C ASP A 34 22.57 2.63 7.85
N PHE A 35 22.17 3.47 6.90
CA PHE A 35 23.08 4.42 6.25
C PHE A 35 23.81 5.37 7.23
N HIS A 36 23.27 5.58 8.43
CA HIS A 36 23.90 6.39 9.48
C HIS A 36 25.09 5.68 10.14
N THR A 37 25.18 4.36 10.03
CA THR A 37 26.35 3.57 10.45
C THR A 37 27.22 3.15 9.26
N ALA A 38 26.61 2.76 8.15
CA ALA A 38 27.33 2.28 6.96
C ALA A 38 27.88 3.42 6.06
N LEU A 39 27.27 4.62 6.13
CA LEU A 39 27.65 5.81 5.37
C LEU A 39 27.76 5.59 3.86
N TYR A 40 26.68 5.09 3.24
CA TYR A 40 26.69 4.84 1.80
C TYR A 40 26.93 6.13 0.99
N LEU A 41 27.77 6.01 -0.03
CA LEU A 41 27.91 7.02 -1.08
C LEU A 41 26.68 7.00 -1.99
N GLY A 42 26.48 8.05 -2.77
CA GLY A 42 25.55 8.05 -3.90
C GLY A 42 26.10 7.24 -5.08
N SER A 43 25.20 6.77 -5.94
CA SER A 43 25.52 6.02 -7.16
C SER A 43 25.78 6.95 -8.34
N GLY A 44 26.63 6.51 -9.27
CA GLY A 44 26.85 7.20 -10.53
C GLY A 44 25.66 7.02 -11.49
N GLY A 45 25.37 8.08 -12.27
CA GLY A 45 24.35 8.06 -13.30
C GLY A 45 24.70 7.13 -14.46
N GLY A 46 23.70 6.74 -15.24
CA GLY A 46 23.89 5.97 -16.46
C GLY A 46 24.63 6.81 -17.51
N GLY A 47 25.62 6.20 -18.15
CA GLY A 47 26.25 6.79 -19.34
C GLY A 47 25.37 6.65 -20.58
N ALA A 48 25.60 7.51 -21.57
CA ALA A 48 25.04 7.37 -22.90
C ALA A 48 26.11 6.87 -23.88
N GLY A 49 26.02 5.59 -24.26
CA GLY A 49 26.77 4.99 -25.36
C GLY A 49 28.24 5.46 -25.50
N TYR A 50 28.57 5.98 -26.68
CA TYR A 50 29.95 6.25 -27.15
C TYR A 50 30.67 7.46 -26.53
N GLY A 51 30.19 8.10 -25.46
CA GLY A 51 30.97 9.20 -24.86
C GLY A 51 30.35 10.00 -23.72
N GLY A 52 29.04 9.93 -23.51
CA GLY A 52 28.40 10.67 -22.41
C GLY A 52 28.61 9.97 -21.07
N ALA A 53 29.61 10.38 -20.29
CA ALA A 53 29.82 9.87 -18.94
C ALA A 53 28.63 10.25 -18.02
N GLY A 54 28.15 9.30 -17.22
CA GLY A 54 27.19 9.60 -16.16
C GLY A 54 27.80 10.45 -15.06
N GLY A 55 26.96 11.22 -14.37
CA GLY A 55 27.38 12.03 -13.23
C GLY A 55 27.82 11.15 -12.06
N ALA A 56 28.88 11.55 -11.34
CA ALA A 56 29.33 10.87 -10.13
C ALA A 56 28.29 10.98 -9.00
N GLY A 57 28.19 9.95 -8.17
CA GLY A 57 27.35 9.99 -6.97
C GLY A 57 27.93 10.88 -5.87
N GLY A 58 27.07 11.34 -4.97
CA GLY A 58 27.43 12.18 -3.84
C GLY A 58 28.25 11.46 -2.76
N GLY A 59 29.01 12.22 -1.98
CA GLY A 59 29.84 11.70 -0.88
C GLY A 59 29.06 11.29 0.38
N ALA A 60 29.75 10.94 1.45
CA ALA A 60 29.13 10.75 2.76
C ALA A 60 29.83 11.61 3.82
N ILE A 61 29.04 12.26 4.67
CA ILE A 61 29.50 13.05 5.82
C ILE A 61 28.88 12.46 7.08
N SER A 62 29.71 12.16 8.07
CA SER A 62 29.29 11.79 9.43
C SER A 62 30.01 12.66 10.44
N ILE A 63 29.27 13.35 11.30
CA ILE A 63 29.81 14.20 12.36
C ILE A 63 29.17 13.78 13.67
N SER A 64 29.98 13.38 14.65
CA SER A 64 29.53 13.13 16.01
C SER A 64 30.24 14.06 16.99
N ALA A 65 29.46 14.78 17.79
CA ALA A 65 29.98 15.76 18.74
C ALA A 65 29.03 15.91 19.94
N ALA A 66 29.45 16.65 20.97
CA ALA A 66 28.55 16.99 22.08
C ALA A 66 27.43 17.95 21.61
N SER A 67 27.80 18.96 20.84
CA SER A 67 26.86 19.91 20.23
C SER A 67 27.27 20.16 18.79
N ILE A 68 26.28 20.34 17.90
CA ILE A 68 26.50 20.64 16.49
C ILE A 68 25.73 21.92 16.15
N THR A 69 26.40 22.90 15.56
CA THR A 69 25.77 24.11 15.02
C THR A 69 26.14 24.26 13.55
N ASN A 70 25.15 24.19 12.66
CA ASN A 70 25.31 24.48 11.25
C ASN A 70 24.60 25.78 10.89
N ALA A 71 25.38 26.82 10.57
CA ALA A 71 24.91 28.07 9.99
C ALA A 71 25.35 28.25 8.52
N GLY A 72 26.12 27.31 7.98
CA GLY A 72 26.66 27.33 6.63
C GLY A 72 26.02 26.28 5.72
N THR A 73 26.79 25.75 4.77
CA THR A 73 26.31 24.72 3.83
C THR A 73 27.04 23.40 4.04
N ILE A 74 26.29 22.32 4.25
CA ILE A 74 26.76 20.93 4.17
C ILE A 74 26.18 20.33 2.89
N THR A 75 27.04 19.89 1.97
CA THR A 75 26.60 19.32 0.68
C THR A 75 27.28 17.98 0.40
N VAL A 76 26.45 17.00 0.02
CA VAL A 76 26.88 15.71 -0.55
C VAL A 76 26.07 15.44 -1.83
N ALA A 77 25.88 16.46 -2.65
CA ALA A 77 25.09 16.35 -3.87
C ALA A 77 25.75 15.45 -4.93
N GLY A 78 24.93 14.81 -5.76
CA GLY A 78 25.37 14.11 -6.95
C GLY A 78 25.83 15.10 -8.04
N ALA A 79 26.79 14.67 -8.87
CA ALA A 79 27.27 15.47 -9.98
C ALA A 79 26.36 15.37 -11.20
N ASN A 80 26.37 16.41 -12.03
CA ASN A 80 25.62 16.43 -13.28
C ASN A 80 26.18 15.43 -14.29
N GLY A 81 25.32 14.93 -15.17
CA GLY A 81 25.73 14.11 -16.31
C GLY A 81 26.66 14.86 -17.26
N GLY A 82 27.61 14.14 -17.83
CA GLY A 82 28.51 14.66 -18.85
C GLY A 82 27.82 14.80 -20.20
N TYR A 83 28.23 15.81 -20.94
CA TYR A 83 27.83 16.01 -22.33
C TYR A 83 29.06 15.91 -23.23
N ASP A 84 29.02 14.97 -24.18
CA ASP A 84 30.10 14.80 -25.13
C ASP A 84 29.68 15.20 -26.55
N ARG A 85 30.47 16.09 -27.16
CA ARG A 85 30.36 16.51 -28.57
C ARG A 85 31.49 15.97 -29.44
N THR A 86 32.45 15.25 -28.88
CA THR A 86 33.70 14.87 -29.56
C THR A 86 33.52 13.64 -30.44
N CYS A 87 32.72 13.79 -31.50
CA CYS A 87 32.85 12.90 -32.64
C CYS A 87 33.99 13.37 -33.54
N TRP A 88 35.12 12.69 -33.42
CA TRP A 88 36.35 12.91 -34.21
C TRP A 88 36.33 12.17 -35.56
N MET A 89 35.15 11.94 -36.16
CA MET A 89 35.03 11.39 -37.52
C MET A 89 33.85 12.05 -38.27
N PRO A 90 34.09 12.72 -39.42
CA PRO A 90 33.09 13.57 -40.06
C PRO A 90 31.88 12.88 -40.72
N TRP A 91 31.77 11.55 -40.72
CA TRP A 91 30.87 10.84 -41.66
C TRP A 91 29.96 9.76 -41.01
N SER A 92 30.10 9.45 -39.71
CA SER A 92 29.35 8.34 -39.08
C SER A 92 28.71 8.67 -37.72
N CYS A 93 28.81 9.91 -37.24
CA CYS A 93 28.23 10.32 -35.96
C CYS A 93 27.08 11.31 -36.14
N MET A 94 25.84 10.84 -36.03
CA MET A 94 24.67 11.71 -35.90
C MET A 94 24.01 11.64 -34.50
N GLY A 95 24.71 11.14 -33.48
CA GLY A 95 24.16 10.96 -32.14
C GLY A 95 24.83 11.84 -31.10
N TYR A 96 24.07 12.74 -30.47
CA TYR A 96 24.47 13.37 -29.21
C TYR A 96 24.40 12.35 -28.07
N ALA A 97 25.41 12.29 -27.21
CA ALA A 97 25.43 11.44 -26.02
C ALA A 97 25.23 12.29 -24.75
N TYR A 98 24.17 11.99 -24.00
CA TYR A 98 23.80 12.72 -22.79
C TYR A 98 23.86 11.80 -21.57
N GLY A 99 24.83 12.00 -20.68
CA GLY A 99 24.90 11.26 -19.41
C GLY A 99 23.75 11.64 -18.47
N GLY A 100 23.29 10.66 -17.69
CA GLY A 100 22.36 10.91 -16.58
C GLY A 100 23.09 11.46 -15.35
N GLY A 101 22.36 12.15 -14.47
CA GLY A 101 22.90 12.70 -13.21
C GLY A 101 23.16 11.63 -12.16
N GLY A 102 24.22 11.84 -11.35
CA GLY A 102 24.53 11.00 -10.19
C GLY A 102 23.57 11.26 -9.04
N SER A 103 23.33 10.27 -8.18
CA SER A 103 22.46 10.46 -7.01
C SER A 103 23.19 11.21 -5.89
N GLY A 104 22.44 11.86 -5.01
CA GLY A 104 23.01 12.45 -3.80
C GLY A 104 23.53 11.40 -2.83
N GLY A 105 24.31 11.84 -1.85
CA GLY A 105 24.99 10.97 -0.88
C GLY A 105 24.38 10.99 0.52
N THR A 106 25.18 10.75 1.56
CA THR A 106 24.71 10.61 2.96
C THR A 106 25.16 11.74 3.87
N VAL A 107 24.26 12.29 4.70
CA VAL A 107 24.63 13.16 5.82
C VAL A 107 24.12 12.58 7.15
N TYR A 108 25.02 12.29 8.09
CA TYR A 108 24.64 11.94 9.46
C TYR A 108 25.27 12.91 10.46
N LEU A 109 24.44 13.66 11.18
CA LEU A 109 24.87 14.55 12.25
C LEU A 109 24.35 13.99 13.58
N ASN A 110 25.25 13.69 14.51
CA ASN A 110 24.94 13.07 15.80
C ASN A 110 25.47 13.90 16.97
N ALA A 111 24.62 14.76 17.53
CA ALA A 111 24.91 15.52 18.74
C ALA A 111 24.46 14.74 19.98
N THR A 112 25.29 14.56 21.00
CA THR A 112 24.80 13.97 22.27
C THR A 112 23.95 14.95 23.09
N GLY A 113 24.08 16.26 22.84
CA GLY A 113 23.28 17.35 23.39
C GLY A 113 22.41 18.01 22.33
N THR A 114 22.77 19.24 21.93
CA THR A 114 21.97 20.05 20.99
C THR A 114 22.53 20.02 19.57
N LEU A 115 21.65 19.79 18.59
CA LEU A 115 21.89 20.01 17.17
C LEU A 115 21.06 21.21 16.70
N SER A 116 21.70 22.28 16.24
CA SER A 116 21.03 23.44 15.67
C SER A 116 21.43 23.61 14.21
N ASN A 117 20.47 23.59 13.30
CA ASN A 117 20.66 23.91 11.89
C ASN A 117 19.88 25.17 11.52
N THR A 118 20.58 26.24 11.16
CA THR A 118 20.01 27.45 10.54
C THR A 118 20.50 27.66 9.11
N GLY A 119 21.52 26.90 8.69
CA GLY A 119 22.06 26.90 7.33
C GLY A 119 21.39 25.88 6.39
N THR A 120 22.13 25.42 5.39
CA THR A 120 21.66 24.47 4.38
C THR A 120 22.33 23.11 4.54
N ILE A 121 21.55 22.03 4.47
CA ILE A 121 22.04 20.66 4.31
C ILE A 121 21.41 20.11 3.02
N THR A 122 22.22 19.64 2.07
CA THR A 122 21.70 19.10 0.81
C THR A 122 22.37 17.78 0.42
N THR A 123 21.53 16.81 0.11
CA THR A 123 21.88 15.54 -0.53
C THR A 123 21.16 15.45 -1.88
N ALA A 124 20.98 16.55 -2.62
CA ALA A 124 20.28 16.53 -3.91
C ALA A 124 21.02 15.65 -4.95
N GLY A 125 20.28 15.03 -5.87
CA GLY A 125 20.87 14.41 -7.05
C GLY A 125 21.32 15.43 -8.08
N GLY A 126 22.24 15.03 -8.96
CA GLY A 126 22.71 15.85 -10.08
C GLY A 126 21.71 15.87 -11.24
N ALA A 127 21.78 16.92 -12.05
CA ALA A 127 20.97 17.04 -13.26
C ALA A 127 21.51 16.14 -14.38
N GLY A 128 20.62 15.62 -15.21
CA GLY A 128 21.01 15.05 -16.51
C GLY A 128 21.60 16.12 -17.42
N ALA A 129 22.44 15.71 -18.37
CA ALA A 129 23.07 16.61 -19.35
C ALA A 129 22.06 17.31 -20.29
N SER A 130 20.83 16.80 -20.40
CA SER A 130 19.74 17.36 -21.19
C SER A 130 18.36 16.94 -20.67
N ALA A 131 17.30 17.54 -21.22
CA ALA A 131 15.92 17.20 -20.88
C ALA A 131 15.52 15.75 -21.20
N SER A 132 16.27 15.06 -22.06
CA SER A 132 16.04 13.64 -22.38
C SER A 132 16.88 12.68 -21.54
N SER A 133 17.80 13.18 -20.71
CA SER A 133 18.57 12.39 -19.76
C SER A 133 17.99 12.45 -18.36
N GLY A 134 18.18 11.38 -17.60
CA GLY A 134 17.65 11.26 -16.26
C GLY A 134 18.43 12.08 -15.23
N ASN A 135 17.73 12.73 -14.30
CA ASN A 135 18.29 13.37 -13.12
C ASN A 135 18.54 12.32 -12.03
N GLY A 136 19.62 12.45 -11.27
CA GLY A 136 19.88 11.61 -10.12
C GLY A 136 18.85 11.82 -9.01
N GLY A 137 18.53 10.75 -8.29
CA GLY A 137 17.72 10.78 -7.09
C GLY A 137 18.44 11.47 -5.93
N SER A 138 17.66 11.97 -4.97
CA SER A 138 18.21 12.52 -3.73
C SER A 138 18.88 11.42 -2.91
N GLY A 139 19.87 11.79 -2.12
CA GLY A 139 20.48 10.97 -1.08
C GLY A 139 19.74 11.04 0.25
N ARG A 140 20.40 10.64 1.33
CA ARG A 140 19.78 10.44 2.65
C ARG A 140 20.44 11.29 3.73
N PHE A 141 19.67 11.69 4.73
CA PHE A 141 20.22 12.34 5.90
C PHE A 141 19.58 11.88 7.22
N LYS A 142 20.29 12.08 8.32
CA LYS A 142 19.82 11.87 9.69
C LYS A 142 20.41 12.92 10.62
N LEU A 143 19.57 13.58 11.43
CA LEU A 143 19.99 14.55 12.44
C LEU A 143 19.58 14.03 13.82
N SER A 144 20.54 13.72 14.68
CA SER A 144 20.26 13.14 15.99
C SER A 144 20.79 14.05 17.10
N GLY A 145 20.02 14.16 18.17
CA GLY A 145 20.45 14.66 19.46
C GLY A 145 19.33 14.78 20.47
N SER A 146 19.67 15.10 21.72
CA SER A 146 18.69 15.29 22.79
C SER A 146 17.74 16.44 22.50
N SER A 147 18.19 17.44 21.74
CA SER A 147 17.36 18.50 21.16
C SER A 147 17.84 18.80 19.75
N VAL A 148 16.95 18.69 18.76
CA VAL A 148 17.22 19.04 17.37
C VAL A 148 16.39 20.26 17.00
N ASN A 149 17.06 21.37 16.69
CA ASN A 149 16.46 22.62 16.26
C ASN A 149 16.77 22.84 14.77
N GLN A 150 15.79 22.54 13.90
CA GLN A 150 15.93 22.63 12.45
C GLN A 150 15.17 23.85 11.90
N ASN A 151 15.85 25.00 11.79
CA ASN A 151 15.30 26.25 11.25
C ASN A 151 15.87 26.65 9.88
N GLY A 152 16.80 25.87 9.34
CA GLY A 152 17.43 26.07 8.04
C GLY A 152 16.75 25.24 6.93
N THR A 153 17.43 25.12 5.78
CA THR A 153 16.95 24.31 4.65
C THR A 153 17.59 22.93 4.66
N VAL A 154 16.78 21.88 4.52
CA VAL A 154 17.28 20.51 4.35
C VAL A 154 16.66 19.86 3.13
N THR A 155 17.50 19.43 2.19
CA THR A 155 17.11 18.73 0.96
C THR A 155 17.67 17.32 0.99
N GLY A 156 16.80 16.31 0.97
CA GLY A 156 17.18 14.90 1.02
C GLY A 156 16.08 14.02 1.60
N VAL A 157 16.36 12.73 1.73
CA VAL A 157 15.44 11.78 2.38
C VAL A 157 15.86 11.57 3.84
N SER A 158 14.98 11.90 4.79
CA SER A 158 15.23 11.67 6.23
C SER A 158 14.86 10.24 6.65
N SER A 159 15.61 9.65 7.59
CA SER A 159 15.17 8.44 8.31
C SER A 159 14.23 8.71 9.49
N ASP A 160 14.18 9.96 9.95
CA ASP A 160 13.56 10.34 11.23
C ASP A 160 12.25 11.12 11.03
N ALA A 161 11.84 11.31 9.78
CA ALA A 161 10.55 11.93 9.48
C ALA A 161 9.44 11.05 10.04
N VAL A 162 8.51 11.63 10.80
CA VAL A 162 7.28 10.97 11.23
C VAL A 162 6.17 11.44 10.32
N TYR A 163 5.58 10.53 9.54
CA TYR A 163 4.43 10.86 8.72
C TYR A 163 3.20 11.11 9.60
N SER A 164 2.64 12.32 9.51
CA SER A 164 1.43 12.71 10.25
C SER A 164 0.16 12.49 9.44
N SER A 165 0.24 12.58 8.10
CA SER A 165 -0.87 12.24 7.22
C SER A 165 -0.41 11.83 5.83
N VAL A 166 -1.10 10.83 5.26
CA VAL A 166 -0.96 10.45 3.85
C VAL A 166 -2.35 10.43 3.23
N VAL A 167 -2.54 11.23 2.19
CA VAL A 167 -3.76 11.29 1.37
C VAL A 167 -3.39 10.84 -0.03
N ALA A 168 -3.74 9.60 -0.37
CA ALA A 168 -3.50 9.04 -1.70
C ALA A 168 -4.66 9.44 -2.63
N SER A 169 -4.35 10.26 -3.63
CA SER A 169 -5.30 10.67 -4.66
C SER A 169 -5.29 9.67 -5.82
N LEU A 170 -6.49 9.24 -6.24
CA LEU A 170 -6.67 8.25 -7.30
C LEU A 170 -6.69 8.86 -8.71
N ASN A 171 -6.96 10.16 -8.82
CA ASN A 171 -7.09 10.89 -10.09
C ASN A 171 -6.47 12.29 -10.07
N GLY A 172 -5.63 12.60 -9.08
CA GLY A 172 -4.98 13.89 -8.92
C GLY A 172 -3.69 13.80 -8.13
N SER A 173 -3.27 14.92 -7.54
CA SER A 173 -2.09 14.99 -6.68
C SER A 173 -2.39 14.44 -5.29
N SER A 174 -1.53 13.55 -4.82
CA SER A 174 -1.57 13.05 -3.45
C SER A 174 -0.89 14.04 -2.51
N THR A 175 -1.09 13.88 -1.21
CA THR A 175 -0.47 14.73 -0.19
C THR A 175 0.18 13.85 0.88
N ILE A 176 1.45 14.10 1.17
CA ILE A 176 2.18 13.45 2.27
C ILE A 176 2.67 14.55 3.19
N THR A 177 2.18 14.54 4.43
CA THR A 177 2.64 15.44 5.47
C THR A 177 3.53 14.67 6.43
N SER A 178 4.75 15.18 6.63
CA SER A 178 5.70 14.65 7.59
C SER A 178 6.10 15.74 8.57
N THR A 179 6.30 15.35 9.82
CA THR A 179 6.95 16.20 10.81
C THR A 179 8.38 15.72 10.99
N LEU A 180 9.32 16.64 10.90
CA LEU A 180 10.74 16.38 11.11
C LEU A 180 11.30 17.44 12.06
N TYR A 181 11.69 17.02 13.26
CA TYR A 181 12.22 17.88 14.32
C TYR A 181 11.33 19.11 14.62
N GLY A 182 10.01 18.89 14.69
CA GLY A 182 9.01 19.93 14.98
C GLY A 182 8.58 20.78 13.78
N ALA A 183 9.25 20.65 12.63
CA ALA A 183 8.85 21.31 11.38
C ALA A 183 7.95 20.38 10.55
N SER A 184 6.78 20.86 10.14
CA SER A 184 5.87 20.14 9.24
C SER A 184 6.21 20.46 7.79
N THR A 185 6.43 19.43 6.98
CA THR A 185 6.64 19.52 5.55
C THR A 185 5.54 18.75 4.82
N THR A 186 5.01 19.34 3.76
CA THR A 186 4.02 18.72 2.90
C THR A 186 4.61 18.53 1.51
N THR A 187 4.59 17.29 1.02
CA THR A 187 4.95 16.97 -0.36
C THR A 187 3.71 16.59 -1.14
N THR A 188 3.68 16.96 -2.41
CA THR A 188 2.55 16.71 -3.32
C THR A 188 2.99 15.81 -4.47
N PRO A 189 3.19 14.50 -4.24
CA PRO A 189 3.43 13.58 -5.33
C PRO A 189 2.21 13.54 -6.27
N GLY A 190 2.39 12.93 -7.44
CA GLY A 190 1.27 12.66 -8.35
C GLY A 190 0.24 11.69 -7.75
N SER A 191 -0.51 11.02 -8.61
CA SER A 191 -1.46 10.01 -8.15
C SER A 191 -0.71 8.82 -7.51
N LEU A 192 -1.20 8.38 -6.34
CA LEU A 192 -0.67 7.21 -5.63
C LEU A 192 -1.73 6.12 -5.68
N VAL A 193 -1.78 5.40 -6.80
CA VAL A 193 -2.82 4.41 -7.10
C VAL A 193 -2.45 2.98 -6.68
N THR A 194 -1.26 2.77 -6.13
CA THR A 194 -0.86 1.45 -5.62
C THR A 194 -0.11 1.51 -4.28
N SER A 195 -0.10 0.40 -3.53
CA SER A 195 0.68 0.31 -2.29
C SER A 195 2.18 0.47 -2.56
N SER A 196 2.70 -0.06 -3.67
CA SER A 196 4.10 0.13 -4.07
C SER A 196 4.43 1.61 -4.31
N ALA A 197 3.52 2.36 -4.94
CA ALA A 197 3.70 3.80 -5.16
C ALA A 197 3.70 4.58 -3.83
N VAL A 198 2.82 4.22 -2.89
CA VAL A 198 2.81 4.79 -1.54
C VAL A 198 4.14 4.49 -0.83
N ILE A 199 4.59 3.23 -0.84
CA ILE A 199 5.84 2.81 -0.21
C ILE A 199 7.05 3.55 -0.80
N ALA A 200 7.09 3.68 -2.13
CA ALA A 200 8.16 4.40 -2.82
C ALA A 200 8.18 5.89 -2.45
N ALA A 201 7.02 6.53 -2.34
CA ALA A 201 6.91 7.92 -1.93
C ALA A 201 7.33 8.16 -0.48
N LEU A 202 7.24 7.13 0.38
CA LEU A 202 7.60 7.20 1.81
C LEU A 202 9.04 6.76 2.13
N GLY A 203 9.85 6.30 1.16
CA GLY A 203 11.28 6.10 1.39
C GLY A 203 11.68 4.92 2.30
N SER A 204 10.80 3.91 2.43
CA SER A 204 11.05 2.54 2.91
C SER A 204 11.03 2.19 4.40
N SER A 205 11.10 3.12 5.37
CA SER A 205 11.06 2.73 6.81
C SER A 205 9.69 2.83 7.49
N GLN A 206 8.83 3.76 7.07
CA GLN A 206 7.52 3.96 7.70
C GLN A 206 6.35 3.53 6.79
N ARG A 207 5.25 3.12 7.40
CA ARG A 207 3.99 2.67 6.75
C ARG A 207 2.77 3.27 7.50
N PRO A 208 2.64 4.61 7.51
CA PRO A 208 1.57 5.29 8.21
C PRO A 208 0.22 4.96 7.56
N ASN A 209 -0.85 5.10 8.35
CA ASN A 209 -2.19 5.05 7.80
C ASN A 209 -2.38 6.11 6.71
N PHE A 210 -3.16 5.76 5.70
CA PHE A 210 -3.49 6.67 4.60
C PHE A 210 -4.99 6.67 4.30
N THR A 211 -5.45 7.77 3.71
CA THR A 211 -6.82 7.91 3.21
C THR A 211 -6.83 8.00 1.69
N LEU A 212 -7.94 7.58 1.08
CA LEU A 212 -8.14 7.64 -0.37
C LEU A 212 -9.02 8.83 -0.75
N THR A 213 -8.63 9.57 -1.78
CA THR A 213 -9.44 10.66 -2.34
C THR A 213 -9.53 10.59 -3.86
N GLY A 214 -10.56 11.24 -4.42
CA GLY A 214 -10.85 11.16 -5.84
C GLY A 214 -11.51 9.84 -6.26
N ALA A 215 -11.82 9.72 -7.56
CA ALA A 215 -12.36 8.51 -8.16
C ALA A 215 -11.25 7.73 -8.86
N GLY A 216 -11.37 6.41 -8.93
CA GLY A 216 -10.38 5.54 -9.56
C GLY A 216 -10.13 4.27 -8.77
N THR A 217 -9.00 3.63 -9.05
CA THR A 217 -8.64 2.34 -8.44
C THR A 217 -7.38 2.46 -7.62
N PHE A 218 -7.43 2.02 -6.36
CA PHE A 218 -6.25 1.74 -5.54
C PHE A 218 -5.98 0.25 -5.51
N THR A 219 -4.74 -0.17 -5.78
CA THR A 219 -4.36 -1.59 -5.76
C THR A 219 -3.26 -1.85 -4.73
N PHE A 220 -3.51 -2.74 -3.77
CA PHE A 220 -2.44 -3.33 -2.98
C PHE A 220 -1.70 -4.35 -3.86
N ASP A 221 -0.65 -3.89 -4.53
CA ASP A 221 0.20 -4.65 -5.47
C ASP A 221 1.50 -5.17 -4.83
N SER A 222 1.79 -4.71 -3.61
CA SER A 222 2.85 -5.20 -2.73
C SER A 222 2.37 -5.29 -1.29
N ASP A 223 3.06 -6.13 -0.51
CA ASP A 223 2.70 -6.36 0.88
C ASP A 223 2.77 -5.05 1.68
N TYR A 224 1.71 -4.76 2.42
CA TYR A 224 1.59 -3.54 3.19
C TYR A 224 1.35 -3.86 4.66
N VAL A 225 2.26 -3.41 5.53
CA VAL A 225 2.18 -3.61 6.98
C VAL A 225 2.09 -2.23 7.63
N ALA A 226 0.91 -1.84 8.12
CA ALA A 226 0.77 -0.58 8.83
C ALA A 226 1.58 -0.63 10.14
N ASP A 227 2.49 0.31 10.33
CA ASP A 227 3.45 0.31 11.45
C ASP A 227 3.06 1.28 12.58
N GLN A 228 2.17 2.24 12.31
CA GLN A 228 1.62 3.18 13.30
C GLN A 228 0.21 2.80 13.78
N GLY A 229 -0.04 1.50 13.97
CA GLY A 229 -1.31 0.98 14.46
C GLY A 229 -2.08 0.23 13.37
N TYR A 230 -3.36 0.56 13.22
CA TYR A 230 -4.26 -0.13 12.30
C TYR A 230 -4.61 0.70 11.07
N LEU A 231 -4.62 0.07 9.90
CA LEU A 231 -5.11 0.68 8.67
C LEU A 231 -6.63 0.58 8.61
N ASP A 232 -7.28 1.74 8.50
CA ASP A 232 -8.71 1.89 8.23
C ASP A 232 -8.92 2.37 6.80
N LEU A 233 -9.84 1.75 6.08
CA LEU A 233 -10.15 2.06 4.70
C LEU A 233 -11.63 2.40 4.57
N THR A 234 -11.91 3.60 4.09
CA THR A 234 -13.24 4.00 3.62
C THR A 234 -13.22 4.11 2.10
N ILE A 235 -14.03 3.30 1.44
CA ILE A 235 -14.14 3.23 -0.02
C ILE A 235 -15.40 3.99 -0.43
N GLY A 236 -15.21 5.19 -0.96
CA GLY A 236 -16.28 6.09 -1.39
C GLY A 236 -16.84 5.78 -2.78
N SER A 237 -17.81 6.60 -3.19
CA SER A 237 -18.41 6.52 -4.53
C SER A 237 -17.35 6.74 -5.62
N GLY A 238 -17.35 5.87 -6.64
CA GLY A 238 -16.38 5.93 -7.74
C GLY A 238 -14.97 5.46 -7.36
N GLN A 239 -14.77 4.96 -6.14
CA GLN A 239 -13.51 4.35 -5.70
C GLN A 239 -13.58 2.83 -5.82
N THR A 240 -12.50 2.24 -6.29
CA THR A 240 -12.27 0.79 -6.26
C THR A 240 -11.02 0.50 -5.46
N VAL A 241 -11.08 -0.41 -4.48
CA VAL A 241 -9.90 -0.92 -3.79
C VAL A 241 -9.74 -2.39 -4.11
N VAL A 242 -8.53 -2.77 -4.54
CA VAL A 242 -8.19 -4.13 -4.95
C VAL A 242 -7.06 -4.65 -4.06
N PHE A 243 -7.29 -5.76 -3.36
CA PHE A 243 -6.27 -6.48 -2.63
C PHE A 243 -5.67 -7.57 -3.51
N ASN A 244 -4.51 -7.33 -4.12
CA ASN A 244 -3.75 -8.34 -4.88
C ASN A 244 -2.53 -8.87 -4.11
N SER A 245 -2.25 -8.32 -2.93
CA SER A 245 -1.14 -8.66 -2.06
C SER A 245 -1.58 -8.59 -0.60
N THR A 246 -0.74 -9.05 0.33
CA THR A 246 -1.10 -9.18 1.74
C THR A 246 -1.14 -7.80 2.40
N VAL A 247 -2.13 -7.57 3.24
CA VAL A 247 -2.18 -6.36 4.07
C VAL A 247 -2.35 -6.76 5.51
N SER A 248 -1.41 -6.34 6.34
CA SER A 248 -1.38 -6.61 7.79
C SER A 248 -1.87 -5.41 8.57
N ASN A 249 -2.42 -5.67 9.76
CA ASN A 249 -3.01 -4.65 10.64
C ASN A 249 -4.19 -3.89 10.02
N LEU A 250 -4.97 -4.51 9.14
CA LEU A 250 -6.27 -3.97 8.73
C LEU A 250 -7.23 -4.04 9.92
N ARG A 251 -7.82 -2.90 10.30
CA ARG A 251 -8.89 -2.88 11.30
C ARG A 251 -10.23 -2.76 10.63
N ASP A 252 -10.55 -1.59 10.07
CA ASP A 252 -11.87 -1.35 9.48
C ASP A 252 -11.83 -1.19 7.97
N ILE A 253 -12.68 -1.93 7.26
CA ILE A 253 -12.97 -1.71 5.84
C ILE A 253 -14.44 -1.36 5.71
N VAL A 254 -14.73 -0.14 5.25
CA VAL A 254 -16.09 0.34 5.00
C VAL A 254 -16.24 0.66 3.52
N VAL A 255 -17.15 -0.03 2.86
CA VAL A 255 -17.51 0.23 1.46
C VAL A 255 -18.83 0.98 1.44
N ASN A 256 -18.79 2.24 1.01
CA ASN A 256 -19.96 3.09 0.86
C ASN A 256 -20.58 2.93 -0.53
N SER A 257 -21.85 3.33 -0.66
CA SER A 257 -22.59 3.28 -1.93
C SER A 257 -21.78 3.86 -3.10
N GLY A 258 -21.75 3.11 -4.21
CA GLY A 258 -20.95 3.41 -5.39
C GLY A 258 -19.45 3.06 -5.28
N GLY A 259 -19.00 2.57 -4.12
CA GLY A 259 -17.65 2.04 -3.92
C GLY A 259 -17.54 0.56 -4.29
N THR A 260 -16.33 0.13 -4.64
CA THR A 260 -16.04 -1.26 -5.00
C THR A 260 -14.87 -1.80 -4.18
N LEU A 261 -15.09 -2.95 -3.53
CA LEU A 261 -14.05 -3.72 -2.86
C LEU A 261 -13.81 -5.01 -3.63
N THR A 262 -12.55 -5.31 -3.98
CA THR A 262 -12.14 -6.56 -4.61
C THR A 262 -11.04 -7.23 -3.79
N ILE A 263 -11.25 -8.49 -3.39
CA ILE A 263 -10.29 -9.29 -2.62
C ILE A 263 -9.79 -10.46 -3.48
N ASN A 264 -8.54 -10.34 -3.96
CA ASN A 264 -7.85 -11.37 -4.76
C ASN A 264 -6.68 -12.02 -4.01
N ALA A 265 -6.19 -11.41 -2.94
CA ALA A 265 -5.27 -12.02 -1.99
C ALA A 265 -5.96 -12.22 -0.64
N ALA A 266 -5.49 -13.18 0.14
CA ALA A 266 -6.04 -13.41 1.47
C ALA A 266 -5.77 -12.20 2.39
N ILE A 267 -6.81 -11.72 3.07
CA ILE A 267 -6.70 -10.63 4.04
C ILE A 267 -7.31 -11.02 5.39
N THR A 268 -6.85 -10.36 6.44
CA THR A 268 -7.46 -10.42 7.78
C THR A 268 -7.77 -9.00 8.23
N ALA A 269 -9.03 -8.73 8.55
CA ALA A 269 -9.49 -7.44 9.08
C ALA A 269 -10.26 -7.65 10.39
N SER A 270 -10.37 -6.60 11.21
CA SER A 270 -11.25 -6.64 12.38
C SER A 270 -12.71 -6.51 11.97
N SER A 271 -13.03 -5.56 11.11
CA SER A 271 -14.36 -5.34 10.57
C SER A 271 -14.34 -5.14 9.05
N ILE A 272 -15.31 -5.75 8.37
CA ILE A 272 -15.62 -5.49 6.96
C ILE A 272 -17.11 -5.18 6.87
N THR A 273 -17.44 -3.96 6.44
CA THR A 273 -18.81 -3.51 6.23
C THR A 273 -18.98 -3.09 4.77
N VAL A 274 -19.88 -3.76 4.05
CA VAL A 274 -20.22 -3.42 2.68
C VAL A 274 -21.66 -2.92 2.64
N ASN A 275 -21.84 -1.61 2.46
CA ASN A 275 -23.15 -0.96 2.50
C ASN A 275 -23.93 -1.15 1.19
N SER A 276 -25.25 -0.96 1.25
CA SER A 276 -26.13 -0.99 0.08
C SER A 276 -25.65 -0.06 -1.04
N GLY A 277 -25.80 -0.51 -2.29
CA GLY A 277 -25.32 0.23 -3.47
C GLY A 277 -23.81 0.08 -3.74
N SER A 278 -23.08 -0.70 -2.95
CA SER A 278 -21.66 -0.99 -3.17
C SER A 278 -21.45 -2.29 -3.97
N THR A 279 -20.23 -2.48 -4.47
CA THR A 279 -19.80 -3.72 -5.12
C THR A 279 -18.76 -4.45 -4.28
N PHE A 280 -18.94 -5.76 -4.09
CA PHE A 280 -17.99 -6.62 -3.38
C PHE A 280 -17.63 -7.86 -4.20
N ASN A 281 -16.39 -7.93 -4.63
CA ASN A 281 -15.85 -9.04 -5.40
C ASN A 281 -14.81 -9.78 -4.57
N THR A 282 -14.86 -11.10 -4.60
CA THR A 282 -13.90 -11.94 -3.88
C THR A 282 -13.58 -13.15 -4.74
N THR A 283 -12.28 -13.40 -4.94
CA THR A 283 -11.75 -14.61 -5.58
C THR A 283 -10.85 -15.40 -4.65
N SER A 284 -10.42 -14.77 -3.54
CA SER A 284 -9.65 -15.39 -2.45
C SER A 284 -10.42 -15.37 -1.13
N SER A 285 -10.02 -16.22 -0.20
CA SER A 285 -10.58 -16.24 1.15
C SER A 285 -10.26 -14.95 1.91
N PHE A 286 -11.11 -14.62 2.88
CA PHE A 286 -10.86 -13.50 3.78
C PHE A 286 -11.36 -13.81 5.19
N THR A 287 -10.71 -13.20 6.17
CA THR A 287 -11.03 -13.34 7.59
C THR A 287 -11.46 -12.01 8.16
N ALA A 288 -12.58 -11.99 8.89
CA ALA A 288 -13.06 -10.80 9.60
C ALA A 288 -13.59 -11.14 10.99
N THR A 289 -13.30 -10.38 12.03
CA THR A 289 -14.00 -10.60 13.32
C THR A 289 -15.48 -10.24 13.20
N SER A 290 -15.79 -9.16 12.48
CA SER A 290 -17.15 -8.75 12.16
C SER A 290 -17.31 -8.53 10.65
N LEU A 291 -18.23 -9.24 10.02
CA LEU A 291 -18.58 -9.10 8.61
C LEU A 291 -20.03 -8.67 8.48
N THR A 292 -20.28 -7.51 7.88
CA THR A 292 -21.63 -7.04 7.54
C THR A 292 -21.74 -6.83 6.05
N LEU A 293 -22.69 -7.52 5.42
CA LEU A 293 -22.98 -7.41 3.99
C LEU A 293 -24.42 -6.95 3.79
N ASP A 294 -24.58 -5.71 3.34
CA ASP A 294 -25.87 -5.10 3.00
C ASP A 294 -26.02 -4.96 1.47
N ILE A 295 -25.64 -6.02 0.75
CA ILE A 295 -25.58 -6.05 -0.72
C ILE A 295 -26.26 -7.31 -1.28
N THR A 296 -26.53 -7.30 -2.57
CA THR A 296 -26.94 -8.51 -3.30
C THR A 296 -25.71 -9.18 -3.90
N ARG A 297 -25.41 -10.42 -3.48
CA ARG A 297 -24.23 -11.15 -3.98
C ARG A 297 -24.28 -12.65 -3.77
N THR A 298 -23.77 -13.39 -4.76
CA THR A 298 -23.35 -14.78 -4.57
C THR A 298 -21.88 -14.83 -4.17
N ILE A 299 -21.57 -15.44 -3.04
CA ILE A 299 -20.22 -15.63 -2.53
C ILE A 299 -19.82 -17.09 -2.74
N SER A 300 -18.81 -17.28 -3.58
CA SER A 300 -18.28 -18.61 -3.94
C SER A 300 -16.92 -18.91 -3.30
N THR A 301 -16.38 -17.97 -2.53
CA THR A 301 -15.13 -18.11 -1.79
C THR A 301 -15.40 -18.48 -0.33
N ALA A 302 -14.40 -19.08 0.33
CA ALA A 302 -14.50 -19.38 1.75
C ALA A 302 -14.45 -18.09 2.59
N ILE A 303 -15.40 -17.95 3.53
CA ILE A 303 -15.44 -16.83 4.49
C ILE A 303 -15.14 -17.38 5.88
N THR A 304 -14.26 -16.71 6.62
CA THR A 304 -14.11 -16.91 8.07
C THR A 304 -14.53 -15.65 8.79
N ALA A 305 -15.62 -15.71 9.55
CA ALA A 305 -16.05 -14.55 10.34
C ALA A 305 -16.60 -14.92 11.70
N THR A 306 -16.12 -14.31 12.79
CA THR A 306 -16.71 -14.60 14.13
C THR A 306 -18.18 -14.17 14.17
N ASN A 307 -18.47 -12.97 13.68
CA ASN A 307 -19.83 -12.44 13.56
C ASN A 307 -20.12 -12.15 12.08
N PHE A 308 -21.13 -12.83 11.52
CA PHE A 308 -21.60 -12.60 10.17
C PHE A 308 -23.02 -12.04 10.18
N THR A 309 -23.20 -10.87 9.56
CA THR A 309 -24.48 -10.18 9.47
C THR A 309 -24.87 -9.94 8.01
N VAL A 310 -26.05 -10.39 7.64
CA VAL A 310 -26.71 -9.96 6.41
C VAL A 310 -27.58 -8.74 6.75
N GLY A 311 -27.25 -7.59 6.14
CA GLY A 311 -27.97 -6.33 6.32
C GLY A 311 -29.41 -6.40 5.81
N SER A 312 -30.24 -5.40 6.14
CA SER A 312 -31.67 -5.38 5.78
C SER A 312 -31.94 -5.34 4.28
N ASN A 313 -31.02 -4.77 3.50
CA ASN A 313 -31.06 -4.76 2.04
C ASN A 313 -30.21 -5.89 1.44
N GLY A 314 -29.55 -6.68 2.29
CA GLY A 314 -28.69 -7.78 1.89
C GLY A 314 -29.48 -8.93 1.27
N ASN A 315 -29.00 -9.45 0.14
CA ASN A 315 -29.47 -10.70 -0.46
C ASN A 315 -28.24 -11.55 -0.81
N ILE A 316 -27.82 -12.39 0.12
CA ILE A 316 -26.57 -13.13 0.05
C ILE A 316 -26.84 -14.59 -0.25
N THR A 317 -26.21 -15.10 -1.31
CA THR A 317 -26.16 -16.54 -1.61
C THR A 317 -24.77 -17.08 -1.29
N LEU A 318 -24.69 -18.13 -0.48
CA LEU A 318 -23.44 -18.78 -0.12
C LEU A 318 -23.31 -20.09 -0.90
N SER A 319 -22.39 -20.14 -1.86
CA SER A 319 -22.12 -21.33 -2.66
C SER A 319 -20.93 -22.16 -2.14
N ASN A 320 -20.24 -21.67 -1.12
CA ASN A 320 -19.09 -22.33 -0.49
C ASN A 320 -19.20 -22.22 1.03
N SER A 321 -18.49 -23.09 1.77
CA SER A 321 -18.58 -23.16 3.23
C SER A 321 -18.18 -21.84 3.89
N ILE A 322 -18.95 -21.43 4.89
CA ILE A 322 -18.60 -20.35 5.81
C ILE A 322 -18.21 -20.96 7.14
N THR A 323 -17.17 -20.42 7.78
CA THR A 323 -16.92 -20.62 9.21
C THR A 323 -17.39 -19.37 9.95
N ALA A 324 -18.46 -19.49 10.74
CA ALA A 324 -18.95 -18.39 11.55
C ALA A 324 -19.55 -18.81 12.88
N THR A 325 -19.27 -18.03 13.94
CA THR A 325 -19.74 -18.31 15.31
C THR A 325 -21.13 -17.73 15.56
N ASN A 326 -21.38 -16.51 15.12
CA ASN A 326 -22.66 -15.85 15.26
C ASN A 326 -23.15 -15.39 13.89
N VAL A 327 -24.38 -15.76 13.53
CA VAL A 327 -25.01 -15.34 12.28
C VAL A 327 -26.29 -14.56 12.58
N THR A 328 -26.40 -13.36 12.01
CA THR A 328 -27.60 -12.53 12.09
C THR A 328 -28.13 -12.24 10.68
N VAL A 329 -29.41 -12.52 10.45
CA VAL A 329 -30.06 -12.34 9.15
C VAL A 329 -31.16 -11.29 9.29
N ASN A 330 -30.93 -10.10 8.73
CA ASN A 330 -31.92 -9.02 8.63
C ASN A 330 -32.57 -8.92 7.24
N GLY A 331 -31.83 -9.29 6.19
CA GLY A 331 -32.31 -9.40 4.80
C GLY A 331 -32.48 -10.86 4.40
N THR A 332 -32.02 -11.25 3.22
CA THR A 332 -32.12 -12.63 2.71
C THR A 332 -30.77 -13.34 2.73
N LEU A 333 -30.70 -14.51 3.36
CA LEU A 333 -29.57 -15.43 3.30
C LEU A 333 -30.00 -16.74 2.64
N ILE A 334 -29.33 -17.11 1.54
CA ILE A 334 -29.49 -18.38 0.85
C ILE A 334 -28.24 -19.22 1.11
N ALA A 335 -28.30 -20.12 2.08
CA ALA A 335 -27.18 -20.97 2.47
C ALA A 335 -27.18 -22.28 1.67
N ASN A 336 -26.50 -22.29 0.52
CA ASN A 336 -26.32 -23.51 -0.29
C ASN A 336 -25.11 -24.34 0.15
N ALA A 337 -24.36 -23.85 1.12
CA ALA A 337 -23.21 -24.49 1.73
C ALA A 337 -23.29 -24.46 3.25
N ALA A 338 -22.50 -25.32 3.91
CA ALA A 338 -22.49 -25.42 5.35
C ALA A 338 -21.96 -24.14 6.02
N ILE A 339 -22.59 -23.77 7.14
CA ILE A 339 -22.06 -22.81 8.11
C ILE A 339 -21.46 -23.63 9.26
N SER A 340 -20.14 -23.66 9.36
CA SER A 340 -19.40 -24.39 10.39
C SER A 340 -19.10 -23.50 11.61
N SER A 341 -18.92 -24.13 12.77
CA SER A 341 -18.62 -23.45 14.05
C SER A 341 -19.73 -22.52 14.56
N LEU A 342 -20.95 -22.68 14.04
CA LEU A 342 -22.12 -21.89 14.42
C LEU A 342 -22.46 -22.13 15.89
N ASN A 343 -22.44 -21.07 16.69
CA ASN A 343 -22.92 -21.07 18.06
C ASN A 343 -24.33 -20.47 18.12
N ASN A 344 -24.51 -19.27 17.57
CA ASN A 344 -25.79 -18.55 17.60
C ASN A 344 -26.28 -18.20 16.19
N LEU A 345 -27.56 -18.43 15.93
CA LEU A 345 -28.25 -18.00 14.72
C LEU A 345 -29.49 -17.18 15.08
N THR A 346 -29.55 -15.96 14.55
CA THR A 346 -30.70 -15.06 14.70
C THR A 346 -31.25 -14.69 13.32
N VAL A 347 -32.53 -14.96 13.10
CA VAL A 347 -33.28 -14.45 11.95
C VAL A 347 -34.26 -13.41 12.47
N ASN A 348 -34.00 -12.14 12.17
CA ASN A 348 -34.80 -11.03 12.68
C ASN A 348 -36.09 -10.85 11.87
N THR A 349 -37.03 -10.07 12.40
CA THR A 349 -38.27 -9.72 11.68
C THR A 349 -37.95 -9.02 10.36
N GLY A 350 -38.51 -9.54 9.27
CA GLY A 350 -38.20 -9.11 7.89
C GLY A 350 -37.04 -9.88 7.24
N GLY A 351 -36.25 -10.62 8.02
CA GLY A 351 -35.20 -11.51 7.52
C GLY A 351 -35.76 -12.82 6.99
N THR A 352 -35.08 -13.38 5.98
CA THR A 352 -35.38 -14.68 5.37
C THR A 352 -34.13 -15.53 5.28
N LEU A 353 -34.15 -16.72 5.88
CA LEU A 353 -33.13 -17.75 5.68
C LEU A 353 -33.70 -18.84 4.79
N THR A 354 -32.97 -19.25 3.75
CA THR A 354 -33.32 -20.43 2.95
C THR A 354 -32.09 -21.30 2.73
N SER A 355 -32.31 -22.58 2.47
CA SER A 355 -31.26 -23.48 1.96
C SER A 355 -31.76 -24.18 0.71
N SER A 356 -30.94 -24.25 -0.33
CA SER A 356 -31.15 -25.24 -1.38
C SER A 356 -30.31 -26.49 -1.07
N ALA A 357 -30.99 -27.63 -0.97
CA ALA A 357 -30.53 -28.99 -0.63
C ALA A 357 -29.04 -29.18 -0.22
N TYR A 358 -28.79 -29.43 1.07
CA TYR A 358 -27.50 -29.91 1.57
C TYR A 358 -27.48 -31.44 1.78
N SER A 359 -26.61 -32.13 1.04
CA SER A 359 -26.19 -33.52 1.31
C SER A 359 -24.91 -33.49 2.15
N ARG A 360 -24.97 -34.09 3.34
CA ARG A 360 -23.85 -34.20 4.29
C ARG A 360 -22.84 -35.22 3.75
N THR A 361 -21.59 -34.81 3.50
CA THR A 361 -20.47 -35.77 3.39
C THR A 361 -19.82 -35.96 4.75
N THR A 362 -19.84 -37.23 5.17
CA THR A 362 -19.32 -37.85 6.40
C THR A 362 -20.23 -37.80 7.64
N ALA A 363 -20.53 -39.02 8.08
CA ALA A 363 -21.26 -39.32 9.30
C ALA A 363 -20.29 -39.41 10.46
N SER A 364 -20.66 -38.81 11.58
CA SER A 364 -20.56 -39.45 12.87
C SER A 364 -21.96 -39.30 13.47
N ALA A 365 -22.69 -40.41 13.44
CA ALA A 365 -23.71 -40.63 14.44
C ALA A 365 -22.95 -40.82 15.75
N ASP A 366 -23.26 -40.01 16.76
CA ASP A 366 -23.46 -40.47 18.13
C ASP A 366 -24.05 -39.33 18.97
N ASP A 367 -25.11 -39.68 19.69
CA ASP A 367 -25.80 -39.00 20.79
C ASP A 367 -26.33 -37.58 20.63
N TYR A 368 -27.67 -37.47 20.45
CA TYR A 368 -28.61 -37.20 21.55
C TYR A 368 -30.06 -37.27 21.03
N GLY A 369 -30.72 -38.41 21.29
CA GLY A 369 -32.11 -38.44 21.79
C GLY A 369 -33.28 -37.78 21.04
N LEU A 370 -33.26 -37.54 19.73
CA LEU A 370 -34.47 -37.13 19.00
C LEU A 370 -34.93 -38.23 18.03
N SER A 371 -35.99 -38.92 18.44
CA SER A 371 -36.74 -39.90 17.64
C SER A 371 -37.41 -39.20 16.44
N PRO A 372 -37.20 -39.65 15.19
CA PRO A 372 -37.89 -39.12 14.04
C PRO A 372 -39.26 -39.80 13.89
N VAL A 373 -40.35 -39.06 14.14
CA VAL A 373 -41.69 -39.45 13.67
C VAL A 373 -41.87 -38.91 12.25
N ALA A 374 -42.17 -39.84 11.33
CA ALA A 374 -42.28 -39.74 9.87
C ALA A 374 -43.38 -38.77 9.33
N PRO A 375 -43.61 -38.66 8.00
CA PRO A 375 -42.73 -38.76 6.82
C PRO A 375 -42.70 -37.43 6.03
N PHE A 376 -41.53 -36.94 5.61
CA PHE A 376 -41.43 -35.79 4.69
C PHE A 376 -41.64 -36.27 3.23
N GLN A 377 -42.80 -35.95 2.67
CA GLN A 377 -43.10 -36.09 1.25
C GLN A 377 -42.36 -35.03 0.42
N GLN A 378 -42.14 -35.39 -0.84
CA GLN A 378 -41.08 -34.91 -1.73
C GLN A 378 -41.16 -33.42 -2.10
N GLY A 379 -39.98 -32.78 -2.13
CA GLY A 379 -39.74 -31.61 -2.97
C GLY A 379 -39.03 -30.41 -2.34
N ASN A 380 -38.29 -30.49 -1.23
CA ASN A 380 -37.67 -29.30 -0.63
C ASN A 380 -36.34 -29.64 0.08
N GLY A 381 -35.35 -28.75 -0.02
CA GLY A 381 -34.03 -28.92 0.58
C GLY A 381 -34.07 -29.11 2.10
N ARG A 382 -33.14 -29.89 2.65
CA ARG A 382 -32.96 -30.06 4.09
C ARG A 382 -31.99 -29.02 4.63
N LEU A 383 -32.47 -28.10 5.49
CA LEU A 383 -31.61 -27.25 6.31
C LEU A 383 -31.15 -28.06 7.52
N ILE A 384 -29.85 -28.36 7.61
CA ILE A 384 -29.26 -28.98 8.82
C ILE A 384 -28.41 -27.91 9.51
N LEU A 385 -28.81 -27.53 10.72
CA LEU A 385 -28.04 -26.63 11.57
C LEU A 385 -27.38 -27.46 12.68
N SER A 386 -26.05 -27.45 12.75
CA SER A 386 -25.31 -27.97 13.89
C SER A 386 -24.86 -26.77 14.73
N MET A 387 -25.45 -26.58 15.91
CA MET A 387 -25.17 -25.43 16.76
C MET A 387 -25.04 -25.82 18.23
N THR A 388 -24.21 -25.07 18.96
CA THR A 388 -23.97 -25.26 20.40
C THR A 388 -24.72 -24.26 21.28
N GLY A 389 -25.30 -23.22 20.68
CA GLY A 389 -25.95 -22.09 21.37
C GLY A 389 -27.40 -21.90 20.94
N ALA A 390 -27.88 -20.65 20.99
CA ALA A 390 -29.29 -20.34 20.80
C ALA A 390 -29.70 -20.18 19.33
N PHE A 391 -30.89 -20.68 18.99
CA PHE A 391 -31.61 -20.37 17.76
C PHE A 391 -32.76 -19.42 18.08
N THR A 392 -32.76 -18.23 17.46
CA THR A 392 -33.85 -17.25 17.58
C THR A 392 -34.44 -16.99 16.20
N ASN A 393 -35.73 -17.29 16.01
CA ASN A 393 -36.45 -17.01 14.79
C ASN A 393 -37.60 -16.03 15.04
N ASN A 394 -37.42 -14.79 14.56
CA ASN A 394 -38.43 -13.74 14.55
C ASN A 394 -38.88 -13.39 13.11
N GLY A 395 -38.43 -14.17 12.11
CA GLY A 395 -38.66 -13.96 10.67
C GLY A 395 -39.08 -15.25 9.94
N THR A 396 -38.68 -15.40 8.69
CA THR A 396 -39.02 -16.56 7.85
C THR A 396 -37.81 -17.49 7.69
N VAL A 397 -38.00 -18.80 7.93
CA VAL A 397 -36.99 -19.86 7.76
C VAL A 397 -37.54 -20.97 6.89
#